data_AF-A0A2N6EEV7-F1
#
_entry.id   AF-A0A2N6EEV7-F1
#
_cell.length_a   1.000
_cell.length_b   1.000
_cell.length_c   1.000
_cell.angle_alpha   90.00
_cell.angle_beta   90.00
_cell.angle_gamma   90.00
#
_symmetry.space_group_name_H-M   'P 1'
#
loop_
_entity.id
_entity.type
_entity.pdbx_description
1 polymer ?
#
loop_
_entity_poly.entity_id
_entity_poly.type
_entity_poly.pdbx_seq_one_letter_code
_entity_poly.pdbx_strand_id
1 'polypeptide(L)' 'MKQLLTSIADKIEQGERITRDEARKLTDCDDLLALGSLAATANARRNDARVFFNRNRHI' A
#
# COMPACT_ATOMS: atom_id res chain seq x y z
N MET A 1 3.61 14.53 7.50
CA MET A 1 3.27 13.56 6.44
C MET A 1 4.50 12.98 5.74
N LYS A 2 5.39 13.79 5.15
CA LYS A 2 6.58 13.31 4.42
C LYS A 2 7.40 12.21 5.12
N GLN A 3 7.73 12.41 6.41
CA GLN A 3 8.48 11.41 7.20
C GLN A 3 7.72 10.07 7.37
N LEU A 4 6.40 10.12 7.51
CA LEU A 4 5.58 8.91 7.59
C LEU A 4 5.67 8.13 6.28
N LEU A 5 5.50 8.81 5.13
CA LEU A 5 5.56 8.15 3.82
C LEU A 5 6.93 7.52 3.56
N THR A 6 8.03 8.19 3.94
CA THR A 6 9.38 7.60 3.86
C THR A 6 9.50 6.36 4.75
N SER A 7 9.07 6.43 6.00
CA SER A 7 9.12 5.25 6.89
C SER A 7 8.27 4.08 6.39
N ILE A 8 7.12 4.35 5.75
CA ILE A 8 6.29 3.31 5.14
C ILE A 8 6.96 2.72 3.90
N ALA A 9 7.68 3.53 3.11
CA ALA A 9 8.49 3.02 2.00
C ALA A 9 9.53 2.03 2.49
N ASP A 10 10.28 2.37 3.54
CA ASP A 10 11.28 1.48 4.14
C ASP A 10 10.65 0.16 4.63
N LYS A 11 9.49 0.24 5.29
CA LYS A 11 8.75 -0.96 5.73
C LYS A 11 8.31 -1.84 4.57
N ILE A 12 7.83 -1.25 3.48
CA ILE A 12 7.49 -2.00 2.25
C ILE A 12 8.73 -2.71 1.71
N GLU A 13 9.88 -2.04 1.70
CA GLU A 13 11.16 -2.62 1.26
C GLU A 13 11.63 -3.78 2.14
N GLN A 14 11.38 -3.71 3.44
CA GLN A 14 11.70 -4.79 4.39
C GLN A 14 10.62 -5.88 4.49
N GLY A 15 9.46 -5.70 3.82
CA GLY A 15 8.33 -6.61 3.94
C GLY A 15 7.64 -6.56 5.31
N GLU A 16 7.80 -5.46 6.04
CA GLU A 16 7.23 -5.24 7.35
C GLU A 16 5.78 -4.76 7.28
N ARG A 17 4.99 -5.15 8.28
CA ARG A 17 3.62 -4.69 8.42
C ARG A 17 3.57 -3.31 9.09
N ILE A 18 2.78 -2.41 8.53
CA ILE A 18 2.47 -1.12 9.14
C ILE A 18 1.61 -1.31 10.40
N THR A 19 1.78 -0.40 11.36
CA THR A 19 0.99 -0.37 12.60
C THR A 19 -0.40 0.22 12.38
N ARG A 20 -1.30 0.03 13.35
CA ARG A 20 -2.64 0.61 13.33
C ARG A 20 -2.60 2.15 13.31
N ASP A 21 -1.70 2.76 14.07
CA ASP A 21 -1.59 4.22 14.15
C ASP A 21 -1.04 4.83 12.85
N GLU A 22 -0.09 4.14 12.21
CA GLU A 22 0.39 4.52 10.87
C GLU A 22 -0.73 4.41 9.83
N ALA A 23 -1.49 3.31 9.85
CA ALA A 23 -2.64 3.15 8.95
C ALA A 23 -3.66 4.28 9.13
N ARG A 24 -3.97 4.67 10.37
CA ARG A 24 -4.84 5.82 10.65
C ARG A 24 -4.27 7.13 10.10
N LYS A 25 -2.97 7.38 10.24
CA LYS A 25 -2.36 8.59 9.68
C LYS A 25 -2.38 8.61 8.15
N LEU A 26 -2.31 7.44 7.50
CA LEU A 26 -2.41 7.34 6.04
C LEU A 26 -3.82 7.65 5.53
N THR A 27 -4.88 7.40 6.32
CA THR A 27 -6.25 7.79 5.91
C THR A 27 -6.45 9.30 5.87
N ASP A 28 -5.63 10.05 6.60
CA ASP A 28 -5.65 11.51 6.66
C ASP A 28 -4.67 12.15 5.65
N CYS A 29 -4.11 11.36 4.71
CA CYS A 29 -3.13 11.83 3.74
C CYS A 29 -3.79 12.34 2.45
N ASP A 30 -3.69 13.66 2.21
CA ASP A 30 -4.23 14.30 1.00
C ASP A 30 -3.34 14.12 -0.26
N ASP A 31 -2.08 13.70 -0.09
CA ASP A 31 -1.18 13.41 -1.21
C ASP A 31 -1.43 12.00 -1.77
N LEU A 32 -2.48 11.91 -2.58
CA LEU A 32 -2.90 10.65 -3.21
C LEU A 32 -1.86 10.09 -4.20
N LEU A 33 -1.03 10.95 -4.79
CA LEU A 33 0.01 10.50 -5.73
C LEU A 33 1.13 9.80 -4.98
N ALA A 34 1.61 10.38 -3.89
CA ALA A 34 2.64 9.75 -3.06
C ALA A 34 2.10 8.45 -2.42
N LEU A 35 0.86 8.47 -1.90
CA LEU A 35 0.23 7.28 -1.33
C LEU A 35 0.02 6.17 -2.38
N GLY A 36 -0.45 6.54 -3.57
CA GLY A 36 -0.65 5.61 -4.69
C GLY A 36 0.65 4.97 -5.17
N SER A 37 1.75 5.73 -5.19
CA SER A 37 3.07 5.19 -5.52
C SER A 37 3.52 4.13 -4.51
N LEU A 38 3.33 4.35 -3.21
CA LEU A 38 3.63 3.34 -2.18
C LEU A 38 2.77 2.08 -2.35
N ALA A 39 1.47 2.25 -2.60
CA ALA A 39 0.55 1.14 -2.82
C ALA A 39 0.92 0.32 -4.07
N ALA A 40 1.31 0.98 -5.16
CA ALA A 40 1.77 0.32 -6.38
C ALA A 40 3.04 -0.52 -6.12
N THR A 41 4.02 0.04 -5.41
CA THR A 41 5.24 -0.69 -5.01
C THR A 41 4.91 -1.90 -4.14
N ALA A 42 4.05 -1.74 -3.13
CA ALA A 42 3.63 -2.85 -2.27
C ALA A 42 2.90 -3.95 -3.06
N ASN A 43 2.03 -3.57 -3.99
CA ASN A 43 1.32 -4.51 -4.85
C ASN A 43 2.28 -5.26 -5.79
N ALA A 44 3.20 -4.56 -6.45
CA ALA A 44 4.16 -5.15 -7.37
C ALA A 44 5.07 -6.16 -6.65
N ARG A 45 5.50 -5.88 -5.41
CA ARG A 45 6.29 -6.85 -4.62
C ARG A 45 5.53 -8.14 -4.30
N ARG A 46 4.20 -8.05 -4.12
CA ARG A 46 3.37 -9.21 -3.78
C ARG A 46 2.90 -9.97 -5.02
N ASN A 47 2.51 -9.25 -6.07
CA ASN A 47 1.77 -9.79 -7.20
C ASN A 47 2.57 -9.77 -8.51
N ASP A 48 3.70 -9.05 -8.56
CA ASP A 48 4.41 -8.73 -9.80
C ASP A 48 3.47 -8.00 -10.79
N ALA A 49 3.63 -8.19 -12.10
CA ALA A 49 2.70 -7.72 -13.12
C ALA A 49 1.41 -8.56 -13.23
N ARG A 50 1.13 -9.46 -12.27
CA ARG A 50 -0.04 -10.36 -12.34
C ARG A 50 -1.28 -9.69 -11.77
N VAL A 51 -2.39 -9.79 -12.51
CA VAL A 51 -3.72 -9.37 -12.08
C VAL A 51 -4.62 -10.60 -12.02
N PHE A 52 -5.13 -10.89 -10.84
CA PHE A 52 -6.05 -12.00 -10.61
C PHE A 52 -7.50 -11.54 -10.74
N PHE A 53 -8.36 -12.39 -11.29
CA PHE A 53 -9.80 -12.16 -11.40
C PHE A 53 -10.56 -13.34 -10.80
N ASN A 54 -11.77 -13.09 -10.28
CA ASN A 54 -12.67 -14.12 -9.78
C ASN A 54 -13.80 -14.37 -10.79
N ARG A 55 -14.34 -15.59 -10.79
CA ARG A 55 -15.58 -15.95 -11.50
C ARG A 55 -16.68 -16.15 -10.48
N ASN A 56 -17.30 -15.05 -10.04
CA ASN A 56 -18.43 -15.11 -9.13
C ASN A 56 -19.70 -15.45 -9.92
N ARG A 57 -20.46 -16.44 -9.46
CA ARG A 57 -21.77 -16.77 -10.01
C ARG A 57 -22.83 -16.41 -8.97
N HIS A 58 -23.68 -15.44 -9.30
CA HIS A 58 -24.89 -15.20 -8.53
C HIS A 58 -25.90 -16.29 -8.91
N ILE A 59 -26.41 -17.00 -7.91
CA ILE A 59 -27.52 -17.95 -8.05
C ILE A 59 -28.82 -17.28 -7.60
#